data_AF-A0A9D1ZVS6-F1
#
_entry.id   AF-A0A9D1ZVS6-F1
#
_cell.length_a   1.000
_cell.length_b   1.000
_cell.length_c   1.000
_cell.angle_alpha   90.00
_cell.angle_beta   90.00
_cell.angle_gamma   90.00
#
_symmetry.space_group_name_H-M   'P 1'
#
loop_
_entity.id
_entity.type
_entity.pdbx_description
1 polymer ?
#
loop_
_entity_poly.entity_id
_entity_poly.type
_entity_poly.pdbx_seq_one_letter_code
_entity_poly.pdbx_strand_id
1 'polypeptide(L)' 'MRITVSVCNFKEYENDERGATFEADISEETFDKLLETLHSYLEDHPHYHCQLRNDLNEPVYLVLDIFEHNC' A
#
# COMPACT_ATOMS: atom_id res chain seq x y z
N MET A 1 9.85 -4.56 10.19
CA MET A 1 9.92 -4.59 8.72
C MET A 1 9.90 -3.15 8.22
N ARG A 2 10.57 -2.88 7.10
CA ARG A 2 10.49 -1.57 6.43
C ARG A 2 9.51 -1.69 5.26
N ILE A 3 8.56 -0.77 5.19
CA ILE A 3 7.63 -0.68 4.07
C ILE A 3 7.68 0.70 3.43
N THR A 4 7.28 0.76 2.17
CA THR A 4 6.86 2.00 1.51
C THR A 4 5.37 1.95 1.30
N VAL A 5 4.70 3.07 1.55
CA VAL A 5 3.28 3.26 1.30
C VAL A 5 3.13 4.38 0.29
N SER A 6 2.48 4.07 -0.83
CA SER A 6 2.22 5.02 -1.89
C SER A 6 0.71 5.22 -2.04
N VAL A 7 0.29 6.48 -2.05
CA VAL A 7 -1.10 6.89 -2.28
C VAL A 7 -1.18 7.51 -3.67
N CYS A 8 -1.93 6.87 -4.55
CA CYS A 8 -2.01 7.22 -5.96
C CYS A 8 -3.47 7.43 -6.37
N ASN A 9 -3.73 8.34 -7.29
CA ASN A 9 -5.01 8.38 -7.99
C ASN A 9 -5.07 7.31 -9.10
N PHE A 10 -6.23 7.15 -9.74
CA PHE A 10 -6.41 6.15 -10.82
C PHE A 10 -5.40 6.28 -11.96
N LYS A 11 -5.11 7.51 -12.40
CA LYS A 11 -4.21 7.74 -13.52
C LYS A 11 -2.77 7.37 -13.14
N GLU A 12 -2.34 7.76 -11.95
CA GLU A 12 -1.01 7.44 -11.43
C GLU A 12 -0.84 5.91 -11.30
N TYR A 13 -1.84 5.24 -10.71
CA TYR A 13 -1.84 3.79 -10.54
C TYR A 13 -1.72 3.04 -11.88
N GLU A 14 -2.51 3.40 -12.90
CA GLU A 14 -2.49 2.75 -14.21
C GLU A 14 -1.17 2.97 -14.98
N ASN A 15 -0.43 4.04 -14.67
CA ASN A 15 0.87 4.35 -15.29
C ASN A 15 2.06 3.89 -14.42
N ASP A 16 1.80 3.15 -13.34
CA ASP A 16 2.80 2.73 -12.35
C ASP A 16 3.58 3.92 -11.71
N GLU A 17 2.94 5.09 -11.65
CA GLU A 17 3.48 6.27 -10.96
C GLU A 17 3.14 6.17 -9.47
N ARG A 18 4.16 6.08 -8.63
CA ARG A 18 4.01 6.13 -7.17
C ARG A 18 3.78 7.59 -6.77
N GLY A 19 2.52 7.96 -6.50
CA GLY A 19 2.08 9.31 -6.14
C GLY A 19 2.71 9.81 -4.82
N ALA A 20 1.88 10.14 -3.83
CA ALA A 20 2.39 10.54 -2.52
C ALA A 20 2.97 9.32 -1.79
N THR A 21 4.28 9.32 -1.56
CA THR A 21 5.01 8.15 -1.05
C THR A 21 5.65 8.43 0.31
N PHE A 22 5.51 7.50 1.25
CA PHE A 22 6.13 7.58 2.57
C PHE A 22 6.70 6.23 3.00
N GLU A 23 7.79 6.27 3.73
CA GLU A 23 8.41 5.08 4.31
C GLU A 23 8.00 4.93 5.77
N ALA A 24 7.84 3.69 6.21
CA ALA A 24 7.55 3.37 7.60
C ALA A 24 8.27 2.10 8.05
N ASP A 25 8.85 2.16 9.24
CA ASP A 25 9.32 0.98 9.96
C ASP A 25 8.22 0.53 10.92
N ILE A 26 7.63 -0.63 10.67
CA ILE A 26 6.53 -1.19 11.47
C ILE A 26 6.81 -2.64 11.87
N SER A 27 6.14 -3.14 12.90
CA SER A 27 6.17 -4.57 13.22
C SER A 27 5.31 -5.37 12.24
N GLU A 28 5.62 -6.66 12.08
CA GLU A 28 4.81 -7.60 11.29
C GLU A 28 3.35 -7.63 11.80
N GLU A 29 3.13 -7.68 13.12
CA GLU A 29 1.80 -7.61 13.72
C GLU A 29 1.02 -6.33 13.33
N THR A 30 1.72 -5.19 13.21
CA THR A 30 1.09 -3.92 12.79
C THR A 30 0.74 -3.97 11.31
N PHE A 31 1.59 -4.58 10.50
CA PHE A 31 1.34 -4.77 9.07
C PHE A 31 0.16 -5.71 8.82
N ASP A 32 0.06 -6.83 9.53
CA ASP A 32 -1.06 -7.76 9.45
C ASP A 32 -2.39 -7.06 9.77
N LYS A 33 -2.42 -6.27 10.84
CA LYS A 33 -3.58 -5.44 11.21
C LYS A 33 -3.94 -4.42 10.13
N LEU A 34 -2.93 -3.84 9.46
CA LEU A 34 -3.15 -2.91 8.36
C LEU A 34 -3.79 -3.62 7.15
N LEU A 35 -3.28 -4.79 6.76
CA LEU A 35 -3.84 -5.60 5.68
C LEU A 35 -5.28 -6.03 5.99
N GLU A 36 -5.55 -6.45 7.22
CA GLU A 36 -6.90 -6.78 7.69
C GLU A 36 -7.82 -5.56 7.61
N THR A 37 -7.38 -4.39 8.09
CA THR A 37 -8.17 -3.16 8.05
C THR A 37 -8.51 -2.73 6.62
N LEU A 38 -7.58 -2.91 5.70
CA LEU A 38 -7.74 -2.57 4.28
C LEU A 38 -8.49 -3.64 3.49
N HIS A 39 -8.84 -4.77 4.10
CA HIS A 39 -9.36 -5.96 3.41
C HIS A 39 -8.50 -6.33 2.19
N SER A 40 -7.19 -6.18 2.32
CA SER A 40 -6.22 -6.45 1.26
C SER A 40 -5.88 -7.95 1.24
N TYR A 41 -6.80 -8.76 0.71
CA TYR A 41 -6.71 -10.23 0.71
C TYR A 41 -6.02 -10.82 -0.53
N LEU A 42 -5.65 -10.01 -1.50
CA LEU A 42 -4.83 -10.47 -2.62
C LEU A 42 -3.39 -10.59 -2.11
N GLU A 43 -2.96 -11.83 -1.85
CA GLU A 43 -1.56 -12.17 -1.58
C GLU A 43 -0.73 -11.88 -2.83
N ASP A 44 -0.16 -10.68 -2.93
CA ASP A 44 0.77 -10.29 -3.99
C ASP A 44 2.14 -9.90 -3.40
N HIS A 45 2.56 -10.61 -2.34
CA HIS A 45 3.83 -10.36 -1.67
C HIS A 45 5.00 -10.24 -2.67
N PRO A 46 5.84 -9.18 -2.58
CA PRO A 46 5.95 -8.18 -1.50
C PRO A 46 5.11 -6.90 -1.71
N HIS A 47 4.20 -6.89 -2.69
CA HIS A 47 3.41 -5.74 -3.11
C HIS A 47 1.93 -5.94 -2.73
N TYR A 48 1.33 -5.01 -1.99
CA TYR A 48 -0.08 -5.12 -1.62
C TYR A 48 -0.81 -3.89 -2.11
N HIS A 49 -2.00 -4.12 -2.67
CA HIS A 49 -2.78 -3.09 -3.33
C HIS A 49 -4.18 -3.04 -2.71
N CYS A 50 -4.60 -1.84 -2.33
CA CYS A 50 -5.94 -1.59 -1.83
C CYS A 50 -6.56 -0.40 -2.58
N GLN A 51 -7.84 -0.52 -2.93
CA GLN A 51 -8.61 0.58 -3.47
C GLN A 51 -9.51 1.16 -2.37
N LEU A 52 -9.29 2.43 -2.07
CA LEU A 52 -10.11 3.27 -1.19
C LEU A 52 -10.90 4.29 -2.01
N ARG A 53 -11.75 5.06 -1.33
CA ARG A 53 -12.47 6.19 -1.90
C ARG A 53 -12.22 7.43 -1.04
N ASN A 54 -11.95 8.57 -1.67
CA ASN A 54 -11.85 9.84 -0.96
C ASN A 54 -13.25 10.44 -0.65
N ASP A 55 -13.29 11.61 0.00
CA ASP A 55 -14.53 12.32 0.34
C ASP A 55 -15.36 12.75 -0.88
N LEU A 56 -14.74 12.83 -2.06
CA LEU A 56 -15.41 13.11 -3.34
C LEU A 56 -15.92 11.83 -4.02
N ASN A 57 -15.81 10.67 -3.35
CA ASN A 57 -16.16 9.35 -3.86
C ASN A 57 -15.31 8.90 -5.07
N GLU A 58 -14.14 9.50 -5.27
CA GLU A 58 -13.19 9.12 -6.31
C GLU A 58 -12.27 7.99 -5.82
N PRO A 59 -11.87 7.06 -6.69
CA PRO A 59 -10.97 5.97 -6.31
C PRO A 59 -9.57 6.50 -5.98
N VAL A 60 -9.04 6.01 -4.86
CA VAL A 60 -7.66 6.23 -4.42
C VAL A 60 -7.02 4.86 -4.20
N TYR A 61 -5.79 4.69 -4.66
CA TYR A 61 -5.07 3.44 -4.59
C TYR A 61 -3.96 3.56 -3.55
N LEU A 62 -3.96 2.63 -2.59
CA LEU A 62 -2.89 2.45 -1.62
C LEU A 62 -2.03 1.28 -2.07
N VAL A 63 -0.74 1.52 -2.27
CA VAL A 63 0.25 0.50 -2.64
C VAL A 63 1.24 0.36 -1.48
N LEU A 64 1.40 -0.85 -0.97
CA LEU A 64 2.29 -1.19 0.13
C LEU A 64 3.40 -2.09 -0.42
N ASP A 65 4.65 -1.61 -0.39
CA ASP A 65 5.81 -2.35 -0.85
C ASP A 65 6.67 -2.74 0.37
N ILE A 66 6.95 -4.05 0.56
CA ILE A 66 7.83 -4.54 1.64
C ILE A 66 9.29 -4.59 1.17
N PHE A 67 10.19 -4.02 1.97
CA PHE A 67 11.64 -4.15 1.76
C PHE A 67 12.17 -5.21 2.73
N GLU A 68 12.36 -6.43 2.23
CA GLU A 68 13.11 -7.44 2.98
C GLU A 68 14.59 -7.05 3.02
N HIS A 69 15.18 -6.96 4.21
CA HIS A 69 16.64 -6.93 4.32
C HIS A 69 17.14 -8.29 3.83
N ASN A 70 17.78 -8.32 2.67
CA ASN A 70 18.66 -9.43 2.32
C ASN A 70 19.69 -9.56 3.45
N CYS A 71 19.67 -10.71 4.13
CA CYS A 71 20.57 -11.10 5.21
C CYS A 71 22.05 -10.85 4.89
#